data_AF-A0A365XTM9-F1
#
_entry.id   AF-A0A365XTM9-F1
#
_cell.length_a   1.000
_cell.length_b   1.000
_cell.length_c   1.000
_cell.angle_alpha   90.00
_cell.angle_beta   90.00
_cell.angle_gamma   90.00
#
_symmetry.space_group_name_H-M   'P 1'
#
loop_
_entity.id
_entity.type
_entity.pdbx_description
1 polymer ?
#
loop_
_entity_poly.entity_id
_entity_poly.type
_entity_poly.pdbx_seq_one_letter_code
_entity_poly.pdbx_strand_id
1 'polypeptide(L)'
;MGSMIEINDTLLITTEQGFPDNILHLEKHIKEPVTIDQVHGKLFSFYKKERVRIYQTDPVRVYLVQNIDGKWLFWGKIYIQSQSINKKLDAQGNWTIDNWETSGTFIITDLYEPAYQQEFTKRESPAGKSYF
;
A
#
# COMPACT_ATOMS: atom_id res chain seq x y z
N MET A 1 -18.90 25.02 2.43
CA MET A 1 -19.09 23.57 2.25
C MET A 1 -17.70 22.92 2.16
N GLY A 2 -17.50 21.73 2.73
CA GLY A 2 -16.23 21.01 2.74
C GLY A 2 -16.40 19.56 2.28
N SER A 3 -15.30 18.88 1.97
CA SER A 3 -15.25 17.47 1.57
C SER A 3 -14.41 16.66 2.56
N MET A 4 -14.64 15.34 2.59
CA MET A 4 -13.83 14.41 3.38
C MET A 4 -12.52 14.11 2.65
N ILE A 5 -11.40 14.21 3.37
CA ILE A 5 -10.07 13.79 2.92
C ILE A 5 -9.52 12.85 3.98
N GLU A 6 -9.05 11.67 3.57
CA GLU A 6 -8.38 10.72 4.45
C GLU A 6 -6.86 10.94 4.38
N ILE A 7 -6.21 11.17 5.52
CA ILE A 7 -4.75 11.25 5.59
C ILE A 7 -4.23 9.92 6.11
N ASN A 8 -3.36 9.25 5.35
CA ASN A 8 -2.90 7.90 5.64
C ASN A 8 -1.38 7.84 5.83
N ASP A 9 -0.94 7.09 6.83
CA ASP A 9 0.45 6.66 7.03
C ASP A 9 0.67 5.21 6.58
N THR A 10 -0.36 4.56 6.02
CA THR A 10 -0.34 3.15 5.63
C THR A 10 -0.92 2.98 4.23
N LEU A 11 -0.12 2.49 3.29
CA LEU A 11 -0.54 2.08 1.95
C LEU A 11 -0.90 0.60 1.96
N LEU A 12 -2.18 0.33 2.24
CA LEU A 12 -2.78 -1.01 2.12
C LEU A 12 -3.26 -1.26 0.68
N ILE A 13 -2.69 -2.21 -0.04
CA ILE A 13 -3.03 -2.50 -1.44
C ILE A 13 -3.07 -4.01 -1.75
N THR A 14 -3.97 -4.41 -2.65
CA THR A 14 -3.98 -5.77 -3.23
C THR A 14 -3.04 -5.84 -4.44
N THR A 15 -2.79 -7.03 -4.96
CA THR A 15 -2.05 -7.24 -6.22
C THR A 15 -2.71 -6.48 -7.38
N GLU A 16 -4.05 -6.49 -7.45
CA GLU A 16 -4.81 -5.76 -8.46
C GLU A 16 -4.79 -4.25 -8.26
N GLN A 17 -4.28 -3.73 -7.13
CA GLN A 17 -4.06 -2.31 -6.87
C GLN A 17 -2.59 -1.89 -7.01
N GLY A 18 -1.74 -2.77 -7.55
CA GLY A 18 -0.34 -2.49 -7.84
C GLY A 18 0.66 -3.01 -6.80
N PHE A 19 0.26 -3.92 -5.91
CA PHE A 19 1.22 -4.57 -5.02
C PHE A 19 2.19 -5.47 -5.83
N PRO A 20 3.52 -5.33 -5.68
CA PRO A 20 4.51 -6.04 -6.50
C PRO A 20 4.77 -7.48 -6.02
N ASP A 21 3.74 -8.33 -6.07
CA ASP A 21 3.78 -9.74 -5.62
C ASP A 21 4.80 -10.60 -6.40
N ASN A 22 5.19 -10.19 -7.60
CA ASN A 22 6.24 -10.85 -8.36
C ASN A 22 7.61 -10.80 -7.65
N ILE A 23 7.84 -9.78 -6.82
CA ILE A 23 9.07 -9.59 -6.03
C ILE A 23 8.80 -9.88 -4.56
N LEU A 24 7.76 -9.26 -3.99
CA LEU A 24 7.38 -9.39 -2.59
C LEU A 24 6.38 -10.54 -2.41
N HIS A 25 6.90 -11.77 -2.50
CA HIS A 25 6.08 -12.97 -2.36
C HIS A 25 6.39 -13.69 -1.05
N LEU A 26 5.39 -13.87 -0.18
CA LEU A 26 5.59 -14.35 1.20
C LEU A 26 6.29 -15.71 1.26
N GLU A 27 5.86 -16.69 0.46
CA GLU A 27 6.45 -18.04 0.47
C GLU A 27 7.91 -18.05 0.06
N LYS A 28 8.30 -17.18 -0.89
CA LYS A 28 9.69 -17.01 -1.30
C LYS A 28 10.47 -16.29 -0.22
N HIS A 29 9.93 -15.20 0.30
CA HIS A 29 10.54 -14.38 1.34
C HIS A 29 10.86 -15.18 2.62
N ILE A 30 10.01 -16.15 2.99
CA ILE A 30 10.28 -17.04 4.13
C ILE A 30 11.49 -17.98 3.89
N LYS A 31 11.69 -18.45 2.65
CA LYS A 31 12.78 -19.39 2.30
C LYS A 31 14.08 -18.66 1.97
N GLU A 32 13.97 -17.56 1.24
CA GLU A 32 15.04 -16.71 0.77
C GLU A 32 14.58 -15.25 0.92
N PRO A 33 14.94 -14.58 2.02
CA PRO A 33 14.49 -13.22 2.32
C PRO A 33 14.83 -12.24 1.19
N VAL A 34 13.81 -11.49 0.78
CA VAL A 34 13.94 -10.40 -0.18
C VAL A 34 14.77 -9.29 0.47
N THR A 35 15.91 -8.96 -0.14
CA THR A 35 16.78 -7.90 0.35
C THR A 35 16.41 -6.55 -0.25
N ILE A 36 16.74 -5.47 0.46
CA ILE A 36 16.48 -4.10 -0.01
C ILE A 36 17.11 -3.83 -1.38
N ASP A 37 18.28 -4.41 -1.68
CA ASP A 37 18.98 -4.24 -2.97
C ASP A 37 18.13 -4.67 -4.18
N GLN A 38 17.20 -5.61 -3.99
CA GLN A 38 16.32 -6.08 -5.06
C GLN A 38 15.25 -5.05 -5.45
N VAL A 39 14.96 -4.09 -4.57
CA VAL A 39 13.90 -3.07 -4.75
C VAL A 39 14.41 -1.63 -4.66
N HIS A 40 15.65 -1.42 -4.21
CA HIS A 40 16.22 -0.11 -3.99
C HIS A 40 16.22 0.73 -5.27
N GLY A 41 15.71 1.96 -5.17
CA GLY A 41 15.60 2.90 -6.28
C GLY A 41 14.56 2.55 -7.35
N LYS A 42 13.83 1.43 -7.22
CA LYS A 42 12.75 1.07 -8.16
C LYS A 42 11.48 1.84 -7.82
N LEU A 43 10.87 2.41 -8.86
CA LEU A 43 9.58 3.09 -8.76
C LEU A 43 8.44 2.10 -8.96
N PHE A 44 7.54 2.03 -7.99
CA PHE A 44 6.32 1.23 -8.03
C PHE A 44 5.10 2.13 -8.15
N SER A 45 3.99 1.58 -8.63
CA SER A 45 2.73 2.31 -8.80
C SER A 45 1.62 1.63 -8.00
N PHE A 46 0.76 2.42 -7.38
CA PHE A 46 -0.51 1.96 -6.83
C PHE A 46 -1.66 2.70 -7.49
N TYR A 47 -2.84 2.08 -7.53
CA TYR A 47 -3.96 2.67 -8.24
C TYR A 47 -5.31 2.30 -7.66
N LYS A 48 -6.33 3.08 -8.03
CA LYS A 48 -7.75 2.84 -7.72
C LYS A 48 -8.03 2.67 -6.23
N LYS A 49 -7.35 3.44 -5.38
CA LYS A 49 -7.73 3.55 -3.96
C LYS A 49 -9.01 4.33 -3.88
N GLU A 50 -10.07 3.73 -3.38
CA GLU A 50 -11.34 4.41 -3.18
C GLU A 50 -11.16 5.63 -2.24
N ARG A 51 -11.90 6.70 -2.57
CA ARG A 51 -11.93 8.01 -1.91
C ARG A 51 -10.70 8.88 -2.15
N VAL A 52 -10.83 10.13 -1.70
CA VAL A 52 -9.75 11.11 -1.65
C VAL A 52 -8.83 10.77 -0.49
N ARG A 53 -7.60 10.35 -0.81
CA ARG A 53 -6.56 10.02 0.16
C ARG A 53 -5.34 10.90 -0.06
N ILE A 54 -4.69 11.26 1.03
CA ILE A 54 -3.38 11.91 1.04
C ILE A 54 -2.47 11.03 1.88
N TYR A 55 -1.44 10.49 1.25
CA TYR A 55 -0.37 9.82 1.96
C TYR A 55 0.69 10.83 2.41
N GLN A 56 1.36 10.50 3.52
CA GLN A 56 2.47 11.31 4.02
C GLN A 56 3.57 11.45 2.95
N THR A 57 4.13 12.65 2.84
CA THR A 57 5.23 12.97 1.93
C THR A 57 6.58 12.71 2.60
N ASP A 58 7.62 12.51 1.81
CA ASP A 58 8.98 12.38 2.34
C ASP A 58 9.38 13.63 3.14
N PRO A 59 10.18 13.47 4.23
CA PRO A 59 10.84 12.26 4.69
C PRO A 59 9.99 11.36 5.60
N VAL A 60 8.69 11.61 5.73
CA VAL A 60 7.80 10.82 6.60
C VAL A 60 7.47 9.49 5.92
N ARG A 61 7.86 8.39 6.57
CA ARG A 61 7.56 7.02 6.12
C ARG A 61 6.06 6.74 6.05
N VAL A 62 5.67 5.94 5.06
CA VAL A 62 4.38 5.25 4.97
C VAL A 62 4.62 3.74 5.06
N TYR A 63 3.76 2.98 5.73
CA TYR A 63 3.86 1.52 5.77
C TYR A 63 3.34 0.90 4.47
N LEU A 64 4.09 -0.05 3.91
CA LEU A 64 3.62 -0.87 2.80
C LEU A 64 2.94 -2.11 3.36
N VAL A 65 1.65 -2.27 3.06
CA VAL A 65 0.83 -3.38 3.55
C VAL A 65 0.14 -4.06 2.38
N GLN A 66 0.31 -5.37 2.27
CA GLN A 66 -0.44 -6.17 1.32
C GLN A 66 -1.78 -6.54 1.93
N ASN A 67 -2.85 -6.37 1.16
CA ASN A 67 -4.17 -6.88 1.47
C ASN A 67 -4.36 -8.22 0.77
N ILE A 68 -4.48 -9.29 1.54
CA ILE A 68 -4.76 -10.65 1.07
C ILE A 68 -6.10 -11.07 1.68
N ASP A 69 -7.15 -11.10 0.87
CA ASP A 69 -8.52 -11.47 1.30
C ASP A 69 -9.03 -10.73 2.55
N GLY A 70 -8.71 -9.44 2.64
CA GLY A 70 -9.10 -8.59 3.76
C GLY A 70 -8.20 -8.72 5.00
N LYS A 71 -7.12 -9.51 4.91
CA LYS A 71 -6.04 -9.61 5.89
C LYS A 71 -4.86 -8.74 5.51
N TRP A 72 -4.14 -8.26 6.51
CA TRP A 72 -3.05 -7.31 6.40
C TRP A 72 -1.73 -8.04 6.62
N LEU A 73 -0.79 -7.83 5.71
CA LEU A 73 0.58 -8.31 5.82
C LEU A 73 1.53 -7.14 5.61
N PHE A 74 2.27 -6.76 6.66
CA PHE A 74 3.18 -5.62 6.61
C PHE A 74 4.52 -6.03 5.99
N TRP A 75 4.96 -5.29 4.98
CA TRP A 75 6.20 -5.60 4.26
C TRP A 75 7.38 -4.69 4.63
N GLY A 76 7.09 -3.46 5.06
CA GLY A 76 8.14 -2.51 5.37
C GLY A 76 7.67 -1.07 5.23
N LYS A 77 8.59 -0.20 4.82
CA LYS A 77 8.38 1.25 4.74
C LYS A 77 8.66 1.77 3.33
N ILE A 78 7.86 2.75 2.92
CA ILE A 78 7.95 3.39 1.62
C ILE A 78 7.99 4.91 1.75
N TYR A 79 8.49 5.55 0.70
CA TYR A 79 8.24 6.96 0.42
C TYR A 79 7.36 7.10 -0.80
N ILE A 80 6.28 7.86 -0.64
CA ILE A 80 5.40 8.24 -1.75
C ILE A 80 6.15 9.25 -2.61
N GLN A 81 6.24 8.96 -3.91
CA GLN A 81 6.91 9.83 -4.88
C GLN A 81 5.91 10.72 -5.61
N SER A 82 4.69 10.22 -5.81
CA SER A 82 3.59 11.00 -6.37
C SER A 82 2.24 10.45 -5.92
N GLN A 83 1.23 11.33 -5.92
CA GLN A 83 -0.16 10.94 -5.74
C GLN A 83 -1.07 11.87 -6.55
N SER A 84 -2.13 11.30 -7.10
CA SER A 84 -3.14 11.99 -7.88
C SER A 84 -4.52 11.56 -7.41
N ILE A 85 -5.42 12.53 -7.27
CA ILE A 85 -6.82 12.29 -6.94
C ILE A 85 -7.63 12.57 -8.20
N ASN A 86 -8.36 11.57 -8.68
CA ASN A 86 -9.18 11.66 -9.88
C ASN A 86 -10.62 11.31 -9.56
N LYS A 87 -11.56 11.94 -10.26
CA LYS A 87 -12.96 11.55 -10.17
C LYS A 87 -13.16 10.29 -11.00
N LYS A 88 -13.96 9.35 -10.50
CA LYS A 88 -14.21 8.06 -11.14
C LYS A 88 -15.53 8.11 -11.90
N LEU A 89 -15.50 7.64 -13.14
CA LEU A 89 -16.71 7.48 -13.95
C LEU A 89 -17.46 6.22 -13.52
N ASP A 90 -18.79 6.24 -13.61
CA ASP A 90 -19.59 5.02 -13.50
C ASP A 90 -19.43 4.13 -14.75
N ALA A 91 -20.09 2.96 -14.74
CA ALA A 91 -20.04 2.02 -15.86
C ALA A 91 -20.63 2.58 -17.16
N GLN A 92 -21.37 3.69 -17.09
CA GLN A 92 -22.01 4.38 -18.21
C GLN A 92 -21.22 5.62 -18.65
N GLY A 93 -20.06 5.89 -18.02
CA GLY A 93 -19.22 7.04 -18.35
C GLY A 93 -19.68 8.36 -17.73
N ASN A 94 -20.58 8.34 -16.75
CA ASN A 94 -21.06 9.55 -16.10
C ASN A 94 -20.29 9.85 -14.82
N TRP A 95 -20.23 11.14 -14.49
CA TRP A 95 -19.72 11.61 -13.21
C TRP A 95 -20.71 11.31 -12.11
N THR A 96 -20.31 10.50 -11.14
CA THR A 96 -21.08 10.28 -9.92
C THR A 96 -20.59 11.19 -8.78
N ILE A 97 -21.52 11.58 -7.89
CA ILE A 97 -21.21 12.37 -6.70
C ILE A 97 -20.38 11.50 -5.75
N ASP A 98 -19.37 12.11 -5.10
CA ASP A 98 -18.50 11.48 -4.10
C ASP A 98 -17.73 10.22 -4.55
N ASN A 99 -17.63 10.01 -5.86
CA ASN A 99 -16.89 8.90 -6.44
C ASN A 99 -15.50 9.37 -6.90
N TRP A 100 -14.54 9.33 -5.99
CA TRP A 100 -13.16 9.72 -6.22
C TRP A 100 -12.24 8.54 -5.97
N GLU A 101 -11.11 8.53 -6.66
CA GLU A 101 -10.05 7.57 -6.47
C GLU A 101 -8.70 8.26 -6.31
N THR A 102 -7.80 7.60 -5.61
CA THR A 102 -6.41 8.02 -5.43
C THR A 102 -5.48 6.96 -6.04
N SER A 103 -4.50 7.43 -6.79
CA SER A 103 -3.45 6.61 -7.41
C SER A 103 -2.12 7.34 -7.24
N GLY A 104 -0.99 6.65 -7.41
CA GLY A 104 0.31 7.27 -7.21
C GLY A 104 1.47 6.33 -7.40
N THR A 105 2.65 6.78 -6.99
CA THR A 105 3.89 6.02 -7.07
C THR A 105 4.66 6.07 -5.76
N PHE A 106 5.50 5.07 -5.54
CA PHE A 106 6.31 4.96 -4.33
C PHE A 106 7.63 4.23 -4.58
N ILE A 107 8.58 4.41 -3.68
CA ILE A 107 9.80 3.62 -3.58
C ILE A 107 9.83 2.89 -2.24
N ILE A 108 10.44 1.71 -2.21
CA ILE A 108 10.64 0.94 -0.98
C ILE A 108 11.95 1.37 -0.33
N THR A 109 11.88 1.69 0.95
CA THR A 109 13.01 2.23 1.74
C THR A 109 13.50 1.26 2.80
N ASP A 110 12.64 0.35 3.24
CA ASP A 110 12.92 -0.64 4.26
C ASP A 110 12.04 -1.87 4.00
N LEU A 111 12.57 -3.06 4.25
CA LEU A 111 11.88 -4.33 4.16
C LEU A 111 12.08 -5.10 5.45
N TYR A 112 11.00 -5.70 5.94
CA TYR A 112 11.03 -6.48 7.16
C TYR A 112 11.51 -7.90 6.88
N GLU A 113 12.48 -8.36 7.65
CA GLU A 113 12.87 -9.77 7.69
C GLU A 113 11.69 -10.66 8.12
N PRO A 114 11.59 -11.92 7.67
CA PRO A 114 10.38 -12.74 7.82
C PRO A 114 9.88 -12.85 9.28
N ALA A 115 10.79 -13.11 10.23
CA ALA A 115 10.43 -13.24 11.64
C ALA A 115 9.91 -11.91 12.22
N TYR A 116 10.52 -10.79 11.83
CA TYR A 116 10.08 -9.47 12.26
C TYR A 116 8.76 -9.07 11.58
N GLN A 117 8.62 -9.32 10.28
CA GLN A 117 7.38 -9.12 9.52
C GLN A 117 6.20 -9.82 10.19
N GLN A 118 6.38 -11.07 10.60
CA GLN A 118 5.33 -11.83 11.26
C GLN A 118 4.90 -11.19 12.57
N GLU A 119 5.85 -10.88 13.44
CA GLU A 119 5.56 -10.28 14.74
C GLU A 119 4.99 -8.86 14.62
N PHE A 120 5.53 -8.06 13.70
CA PHE A 120 5.03 -6.71 13.41
C PHE A 120 3.59 -6.78 12.90
N THR A 121 3.30 -7.68 11.96
CA THR A 121 1.96 -7.86 11.41
C THR A 121 0.95 -8.23 12.49
N LYS A 122 1.27 -9.16 13.40
CA LYS A 122 0.38 -9.54 14.50
C LYS A 122 0.07 -8.39 15.46
N ARG A 123 1.07 -7.52 15.71
CA ARG A 123 0.96 -6.43 16.70
C ARG A 123 0.26 -5.19 16.14
N GLU A 124 0.57 -4.82 14.91
CA GLU A 124 0.14 -3.55 14.31
C GLU A 124 -1.13 -3.70 13.48
N SER A 125 -1.50 -4.91 13.06
CA SER A 125 -2.77 -5.12 12.38
C SER A 125 -3.95 -4.88 13.33
N PRO A 126 -5.05 -4.28 12.84
CA PRO A 126 -6.28 -4.23 13.61
C PRO A 126 -6.74 -5.63 14.06
N ALA A 127 -7.52 -5.68 15.15
CA ALA A 127 -8.04 -6.94 15.69
C ALA A 127 -8.74 -7.77 14.60
N GLY A 128 -8.30 -9.02 14.43
CA GLY A 128 -8.83 -9.94 13.43
C GLY A 128 -8.38 -9.68 11.98
N LYS A 129 -7.54 -8.67 11.73
CA LYS A 129 -7.01 -8.33 10.41
C LYS A 129 -5.60 -8.84 10.14
N SER A 130 -4.86 -9.28 11.14
CA SER A 130 -3.57 -9.96 10.91
C SER A 130 -3.73 -11.12 9.93
N TYR A 131 -2.81 -11.21 8.97
CA TYR A 131 -2.67 -12.37 8.08
C TYR A 131 -2.24 -13.64 8.83
N PHE A 132 -1.49 -13.47 9.93
CA PHE A 132 -1.10 -14.54 10.84
C PHE A 132 -2.09 -14.73 11.99
#